data_AF-A0A150SWE5-F1
#
_entry.id   AF-A0A150SWE5-F1
#
_cell.length_a   1.000
_cell.length_b   1.000
_cell.length_c   1.000
_cell.angle_alpha   90.00
_cell.angle_beta   90.00
_cell.angle_gamma   90.00
#
_symmetry.space_group_name_H-M   'P 1'
#
loop_
_entity.id
_entity.type
_entity.pdbx_description
1 polymer ?
#
loop_
_entity_poly.entity_id
_entity_poly.type
_entity_poly.pdbx_seq_one_letter_code
_entity_poly.pdbx_strand_id
1 'polypeptide(L)'
;MLALSASFACAGAARAAEPSPAALPITVIAVRTDDAYDQADGLTKALRSAITKSQGWSVGEGDFSLEVLTLSLQCEDVPDAACQSRIADHIKSDRYLWGVLKKNDVNVEGALHLWTRGKPEASVPLKYSANLTEANDEPLRKIAADALATLTGGPPMGALRVRTGAAQASVLIDGKPVGNVQRGEGVFTVTAGPHKVLVQSTGFLDSEASVLVLPIATTDIALSQMPSESPSSNWKRVGGFIGLGAGAAFGTVAVMSSIQVASIQSDAKYEAYRGLFDTGVKDVCAPEQRESVMGKVGSDGRTADAGIELCERADTFMTLQYVFYPLAAISAGLGAYLLVTSDSRTGERTGWTVQPSVGLGAGSLDVTYRW
;
A
#
# COMPACT_ATOMS: atom_id res chain seq x y z
N MET A 1 34.94 -1.74 30.20
CA MET A 1 34.46 -0.91 29.09
C MET A 1 33.06 -1.38 28.73
N LEU A 2 32.04 -0.69 29.25
CA LEU A 2 30.62 -0.98 29.01
C LEU A 2 30.18 -0.19 27.76
N ALA A 3 29.71 -0.88 26.74
CA ALA A 3 29.14 -0.26 25.55
C ALA A 3 27.63 -0.07 25.76
N LEU A 4 27.19 1.17 25.92
CA LEU A 4 25.78 1.55 25.85
C LEU A 4 25.38 1.64 24.39
N SER A 5 24.49 0.74 23.95
CA SER A 5 23.78 0.85 22.68
C SER A 5 22.56 1.75 22.88
N ALA A 6 22.59 2.97 22.33
CA ALA A 6 21.44 3.87 22.31
C ALA A 6 20.58 3.59 21.06
N SER A 7 19.38 3.05 21.28
CA SER A 7 18.37 2.89 20.24
C SER A 7 17.61 4.21 20.05
N PHE A 8 17.84 4.89 18.92
CA PHE A 8 17.02 6.03 18.51
C PHE A 8 15.68 5.50 17.97
N ALA A 9 14.62 5.62 18.78
CA ALA A 9 13.25 5.50 18.31
C ALA A 9 12.84 6.82 17.64
N CYS A 10 12.82 6.85 16.31
CA CYS A 10 12.17 7.93 15.57
C CYS A 10 10.65 7.84 15.82
N ALA A 11 10.14 8.67 16.73
CA ALA A 11 8.72 8.96 16.82
C ALA A 11 8.34 9.78 15.57
N GLY A 12 7.88 9.09 14.53
CA GLY A 12 7.29 9.73 13.37
C GLY A 12 6.05 10.50 13.79
N ALA A 13 6.06 11.82 13.64
CA ALA A 13 4.86 12.63 13.75
C ALA A 13 3.84 12.11 12.73
N ALA A 14 2.68 11.67 13.21
CA ALA A 14 1.57 11.23 12.38
C ALA A 14 1.11 12.40 11.49
N ARG A 15 1.65 12.49 10.28
CA ARG A 15 1.11 13.34 9.22
C ARG A 15 -0.14 12.66 8.67
N ALA A 16 -1.16 13.46 8.38
CA ALA A 16 -2.37 13.00 7.72
C ALA A 16 -1.97 12.28 6.42
N ALA A 17 -2.46 11.06 6.22
CA ALA A 17 -2.22 10.33 4.99
C ALA A 17 -2.80 11.12 3.81
N GLU A 18 -2.03 11.31 2.75
CA GLU A 18 -2.54 11.77 1.46
C GLU A 18 -3.72 10.88 1.01
N PRO A 19 -4.65 11.38 0.18
CA PRO A 19 -5.72 10.55 -0.39
C PRO A 19 -5.10 9.32 -1.06
N SER A 20 -5.15 8.20 -0.34
CA SER A 20 -4.55 6.94 -0.73
C SER A 20 -5.67 6.01 -1.22
N PRO A 21 -5.37 5.04 -2.09
CA PRO A 21 -6.35 4.03 -2.52
C PRO A 21 -6.93 3.21 -1.35
N ALA A 22 -6.36 3.32 -0.14
CA ALA A 22 -6.87 2.66 1.06
C ALA A 22 -7.89 3.51 1.86
N ALA A 23 -8.20 4.73 1.44
CA ALA A 23 -9.18 5.59 2.10
C ALA A 23 -10.45 5.77 1.24
N LEU A 24 -11.62 5.54 1.83
CA LEU A 24 -12.89 5.77 1.15
C LEU A 24 -13.30 7.26 1.25
N PRO A 25 -13.62 7.91 0.12
CA PRO A 25 -14.04 9.30 0.15
C PRO A 25 -15.46 9.45 0.72
N ILE A 26 -15.63 10.45 1.59
CA ILE A 26 -16.91 10.97 2.06
C ILE A 26 -16.97 12.46 1.72
N THR A 27 -17.88 12.85 0.83
CA THR A 27 -18.10 14.26 0.51
C THR A 27 -18.94 14.92 1.60
N VAL A 28 -18.55 16.10 2.07
CA VAL A 28 -19.33 16.85 3.08
C VAL A 28 -20.07 17.98 2.40
N ILE A 29 -21.39 17.86 2.28
CA ILE A 29 -22.23 18.97 1.82
C ILE A 29 -22.40 19.96 2.98
N ALA A 30 -22.29 21.26 2.69
CA ALA A 30 -22.52 22.30 3.68
C ALA A 30 -23.89 22.12 4.34
N VAL A 31 -23.88 22.13 5.66
CA VAL A 31 -25.07 21.89 6.48
C VAL A 31 -26.03 23.05 6.23
N ARG A 32 -27.28 22.71 5.91
CA ARG A 32 -28.31 23.72 5.65
C ARG A 32 -28.85 24.29 6.96
N THR A 33 -29.18 25.57 6.95
CA THR A 33 -29.86 26.22 8.07
C THR A 33 -30.52 27.52 7.62
N ASP A 34 -31.63 27.89 8.27
CA ASP A 34 -32.29 29.18 8.04
C ASP A 34 -31.86 30.25 9.07
N ASP A 35 -31.28 29.86 10.20
CA ASP A 35 -31.05 30.72 11.37
C ASP A 35 -29.76 30.44 12.17
N ALA A 36 -28.95 29.45 11.77
CA ALA A 36 -27.76 28.99 12.49
C ALA A 36 -26.48 28.99 11.63
N TYR A 37 -26.30 29.99 10.75
CA TYR A 37 -25.26 29.99 9.70
C TYR A 37 -23.84 29.74 10.23
N ASP A 38 -23.43 30.42 11.31
CA ASP A 38 -22.09 30.24 11.89
C ASP A 38 -21.90 28.82 12.44
N GLN A 39 -22.95 28.26 13.07
CA GLN A 39 -22.91 26.92 13.65
C GLN A 39 -22.92 25.84 12.56
N ALA A 40 -23.62 26.07 11.45
CA ALA A 40 -23.63 25.18 10.30
C ALA A 40 -22.27 25.13 9.60
N ASP A 41 -21.65 26.29 9.34
CA ASP A 41 -20.30 26.39 8.76
C ASP A 41 -19.24 25.76 9.69
N GLY A 42 -19.30 26.08 10.99
CA GLY A 42 -18.45 25.48 12.02
C GLY A 42 -18.56 23.95 12.05
N LEU A 43 -19.78 23.41 12.03
CA LEU A 43 -20.02 21.96 12.00
C LEU A 43 -19.53 21.33 10.69
N THR A 44 -19.78 21.93 9.53
CA THR A 44 -19.29 21.44 8.24
C THR A 44 -17.76 21.32 8.23
N LYS A 45 -17.05 22.35 8.71
CA LYS A 45 -15.59 22.34 8.81
C LYS A 45 -15.11 21.31 9.85
N ALA A 46 -15.78 21.19 10.99
CA ALA A 46 -15.46 20.20 12.01
C ALA A 46 -15.64 18.76 11.48
N LEU A 47 -16.69 18.49 10.70
CA LEU A 47 -16.92 17.20 10.04
C LEU A 47 -15.82 16.86 9.04
N ARG A 48 -15.42 17.80 8.18
CA ARG A 48 -14.29 17.61 7.26
C ARG A 48 -13.00 17.30 8.04
N SER A 49 -12.73 18.03 9.12
CA SER A 49 -11.57 17.76 9.99
C SER A 49 -11.64 16.38 10.65
N ALA A 50 -12.83 15.95 11.10
CA ALA A 50 -13.04 14.64 11.71
C ALA A 50 -12.80 13.50 10.71
N ILE A 51 -13.25 13.64 9.46
CA ILE A 51 -12.99 12.67 8.38
C ILE A 51 -11.49 12.55 8.13
N THR A 52 -10.75 13.66 7.97
CA THR A 52 -9.30 13.65 7.73
C THR A 52 -8.51 12.99 8.86
N LYS A 53 -9.02 13.03 10.09
CA LYS A 53 -8.39 12.41 11.27
C LYS A 53 -8.80 10.95 11.47
N SER A 54 -9.82 10.46 10.74
CA SER A 54 -10.35 9.11 10.92
C SER A 54 -9.65 8.13 9.99
N GLN A 55 -9.18 7.01 10.55
CA GLN A 55 -8.47 5.99 9.77
C GLN A 55 -9.37 5.36 8.70
N GLY A 56 -8.85 5.23 7.47
CA GLY A 56 -9.54 4.61 6.34
C GLY A 56 -10.60 5.48 5.66
N TRP A 57 -10.79 6.72 6.12
CA TRP A 57 -11.68 7.70 5.48
C TRP A 57 -10.88 8.84 4.87
N SER A 58 -11.41 9.43 3.80
CA SER A 58 -10.87 10.65 3.18
C SER A 58 -11.99 11.64 2.89
N VAL A 59 -11.67 12.93 2.85
CA VAL A 59 -12.63 13.95 2.46
C VAL A 59 -12.80 13.90 0.95
N GLY A 60 -14.03 13.75 0.47
CA GLY A 60 -14.36 13.80 -0.95
C GLY A 60 -14.14 15.20 -1.51
N GLU A 61 -13.92 15.29 -2.82
CA GLU A 61 -13.69 16.56 -3.50
C GLU A 61 -14.95 17.44 -3.55
N GLY A 62 -14.75 18.75 -3.53
CA GLY A 62 -15.78 19.75 -3.75
C GLY A 62 -16.36 20.41 -2.49
N ASP A 63 -16.83 21.64 -2.68
CA ASP A 63 -17.56 22.42 -1.68
C ASP A 63 -18.97 22.67 -2.21
N PHE A 64 -19.91 21.84 -1.75
CA PHE A 64 -21.29 21.87 -2.20
C PHE A 64 -22.19 22.44 -1.11
N SER A 65 -23.21 23.20 -1.49
CA SER A 65 -24.28 23.65 -0.59
C SER A 65 -25.55 22.85 -0.83
N LEU A 66 -26.16 22.34 0.24
CA LEU A 66 -27.40 21.58 0.15
C LEU A 66 -28.54 22.43 -0.43
N GLU A 67 -28.60 23.71 -0.07
CA GLU A 67 -29.61 24.66 -0.58
C GLU A 67 -29.48 24.86 -2.09
N VAL A 68 -28.24 25.04 -2.58
CA VAL A 68 -27.99 25.22 -4.02
C VAL A 68 -28.32 23.93 -4.79
N LEU A 69 -27.94 22.77 -4.26
CA LEU A 69 -28.19 21.48 -4.89
C LEU A 69 -29.69 21.15 -4.95
N THR A 70 -30.41 21.35 -3.85
CA THR A 70 -31.86 21.09 -3.79
C THR A 70 -32.63 22.02 -4.73
N LEU A 71 -32.27 23.31 -4.79
CA LEU A 71 -32.87 24.25 -5.75
C LEU A 71 -32.59 23.86 -7.21
N SER A 72 -31.32 23.59 -7.53
CA SER A 72 -30.87 23.26 -8.90
C SER A 72 -31.50 21.97 -9.43
N LEU A 73 -31.64 20.97 -8.56
CA LEU A 73 -32.20 19.65 -8.91
C LEU A 73 -33.72 19.57 -8.71
N GLN A 74 -34.38 20.69 -8.39
CA GLN A 74 -35.83 20.76 -8.12
C GLN A 74 -36.26 19.73 -7.07
N CYS A 75 -35.57 19.73 -5.94
CA CYS A 75 -35.88 18.90 -4.79
C CYS A 75 -36.62 19.70 -3.73
N GLU A 76 -37.31 18.98 -2.85
CA GLU A 76 -37.77 19.55 -1.59
C GLU A 76 -36.59 19.94 -0.68
N ASP A 77 -36.92 20.72 0.34
CA ASP A 77 -35.93 21.26 1.28
C ASP A 77 -35.14 20.18 2.02
N VAL A 78 -35.85 19.10 2.36
CA VAL A 78 -35.27 17.86 2.86
C VAL A 78 -35.31 16.86 1.70
N PRO A 79 -34.16 16.50 1.11
CA PRO A 79 -34.14 15.67 -0.09
C PRO A 79 -34.62 14.25 0.22
N ASP A 80 -35.58 13.77 -0.56
CA ASP A 80 -36.03 12.38 -0.55
C ASP A 80 -35.00 11.44 -1.21
N ALA A 81 -35.21 10.12 -1.12
CA ALA A 81 -34.26 9.14 -1.65
C ALA A 81 -33.98 9.29 -3.17
N ALA A 82 -34.99 9.73 -3.94
CA ALA A 82 -34.84 9.99 -5.37
C ALA A 82 -33.96 11.23 -5.64
N CYS A 83 -34.20 12.32 -4.91
CA CYS A 83 -33.37 13.51 -4.97
C CYS A 83 -31.93 13.22 -4.52
N GLN A 84 -31.75 12.50 -3.41
CA GLN A 84 -30.44 12.14 -2.88
C GLN A 84 -29.60 11.39 -3.92
N SER A 85 -30.22 10.48 -4.69
CA SER A 85 -29.55 9.78 -5.78
C SER A 85 -29.10 10.75 -6.89
N ARG A 86 -29.93 11.73 -7.27
CA ARG A 86 -29.54 12.77 -8.24
C ARG A 86 -28.43 13.68 -7.71
N ILE A 87 -28.46 14.03 -6.42
CA ILE A 87 -27.39 14.79 -5.76
C ILE A 87 -26.09 14.00 -5.87
N ALA A 88 -26.09 12.72 -5.49
CA ALA A 88 -24.94 11.83 -5.55
C ALA A 88 -24.32 11.78 -6.95
N ASP A 89 -25.16 11.64 -7.99
CA ASP A 89 -24.72 11.61 -9.38
C ASP A 89 -24.18 12.97 -9.84
N HIS A 90 -24.78 14.08 -9.41
CA HIS A 90 -24.32 15.43 -9.72
C HIS A 90 -22.94 15.74 -9.12
N ILE A 91 -22.73 15.37 -7.85
CA ILE A 91 -21.46 15.57 -7.13
C ILE A 91 -20.45 14.43 -7.36
N LYS A 92 -20.83 13.41 -8.15
CA LYS A 92 -20.03 12.21 -8.47
C LYS A 92 -19.50 11.50 -7.21
N SER A 93 -20.35 11.34 -6.20
CA SER A 93 -19.97 10.73 -4.94
C SER A 93 -20.81 9.49 -4.62
N ASP A 94 -20.16 8.47 -4.07
CA ASP A 94 -20.85 7.27 -3.56
C ASP A 94 -21.27 7.40 -2.10
N ARG A 95 -20.71 8.40 -1.38
CA ARG A 95 -20.96 8.66 0.04
C ARG A 95 -20.89 10.15 0.31
N TYR A 96 -21.94 10.71 0.88
CA TYR A 96 -21.89 12.08 1.32
C TYR A 96 -22.66 12.31 2.62
N LEU A 97 -22.16 13.27 3.41
CA LEU A 97 -22.82 13.79 4.58
C LEU A 97 -23.64 15.02 4.20
N TRP A 98 -24.84 15.09 4.74
CA TRP A 98 -25.72 16.25 4.63
C TRP A 98 -26.52 16.41 5.93
N GLY A 99 -27.02 17.60 6.20
CA GLY A 99 -27.80 17.82 7.40
C GLY A 99 -28.53 19.15 7.38
N VAL A 100 -29.48 19.29 8.29
CA VAL A 100 -30.28 20.50 8.49
C VAL A 100 -30.21 20.85 9.98
N LEU A 101 -29.91 22.11 10.27
CA LEU A 101 -29.86 22.66 11.62
C LEU A 101 -30.85 23.80 11.78
N LYS A 102 -31.39 23.91 12.99
CA LYS A 102 -32.23 24.99 13.44
C LYS A 102 -31.73 25.51 14.78
N LYS A 103 -31.69 26.82 14.94
CA LYS A 103 -31.30 27.49 16.17
C LYS A 103 -32.52 27.80 17.03
N ASN A 104 -32.47 27.35 18.27
CA ASN A 104 -33.30 27.84 19.36
C ASN A 104 -32.47 28.82 20.22
N ASP A 105 -33.08 29.48 21.20
CA ASP A 105 -32.42 30.56 21.97
C ASP A 105 -31.02 30.22 22.52
N VAL A 106 -30.83 28.98 22.97
CA VAL A 106 -29.60 28.54 23.66
C VAL A 106 -28.91 27.37 22.96
N ASN A 107 -29.61 26.67 22.07
CA ASN A 107 -29.15 25.42 21.46
C ASN A 107 -29.38 25.42 19.96
N VAL A 108 -28.58 24.65 19.24
CA VAL A 108 -28.80 24.28 17.85
C VAL A 108 -29.22 22.82 17.84
N GLU A 109 -30.29 22.52 17.11
CA GLU A 109 -30.89 21.19 17.01
C GLU A 109 -31.07 20.82 15.53
N GLY A 110 -30.95 19.54 15.21
CA GLY A 110 -31.13 19.08 13.84
C GLY A 110 -30.75 17.61 13.67
N ALA A 111 -30.42 17.24 12.45
CA ALA A 111 -29.98 15.89 12.13
C ALA A 111 -28.87 15.91 11.07
N LEU A 112 -27.93 14.98 11.21
CA LEU A 112 -26.90 14.69 10.23
C LEU A 112 -27.17 13.32 9.63
N HIS A 113 -27.05 13.24 8.31
CA HIS A 113 -27.39 12.07 7.52
C HIS A 113 -26.17 11.65 6.71
N LEU A 114 -25.97 10.33 6.60
CA LEU A 114 -25.01 9.71 5.70
C LEU A 114 -25.75 8.96 4.62
N TRP A 115 -25.68 9.47 3.40
CA TRP A 115 -26.13 8.75 2.23
C TRP A 115 -25.02 7.85 1.71
N THR A 116 -25.35 6.62 1.33
CA THR A 116 -24.42 5.69 0.66
C THR A 116 -25.15 4.98 -0.46
N ARG A 117 -24.53 4.94 -1.65
CA ARG A 117 -25.13 4.32 -2.83
C ARG A 117 -25.55 2.88 -2.55
N GLY A 118 -26.82 2.58 -2.83
CA GLY A 118 -27.40 1.24 -2.66
C GLY A 118 -27.60 0.78 -1.21
N LYS A 119 -27.45 1.66 -0.22
CA LYS A 119 -27.72 1.36 1.19
C LYS A 119 -28.84 2.27 1.73
N PRO A 120 -29.57 1.82 2.76
CA PRO A 120 -30.44 2.70 3.53
C PRO A 120 -29.63 3.86 4.12
N GLU A 121 -30.24 5.04 4.16
CA GLU A 121 -29.65 6.21 4.82
C GLU A 121 -29.46 5.95 6.32
N ALA A 122 -28.33 6.37 6.86
CA ALA A 122 -28.10 6.45 8.30
C ALA A 122 -28.27 7.90 8.76
N SER A 123 -28.86 8.10 9.94
CA SER A 123 -29.10 9.44 10.50
C SER A 123 -28.78 9.47 11.99
N VAL A 124 -28.27 10.60 12.47
CA VAL A 124 -28.00 10.86 13.88
C VAL A 124 -28.56 12.24 14.25
N PRO A 125 -29.36 12.36 15.33
CA PRO A 125 -29.83 13.66 15.80
C PRO A 125 -28.67 14.45 16.40
N LEU A 126 -28.67 15.76 16.18
CA LEU A 126 -27.71 16.70 16.74
C LEU A 126 -28.40 17.67 17.69
N LYS A 127 -27.78 17.90 18.84
CA LYS A 127 -28.19 18.95 19.79
C LYS A 127 -26.97 19.45 20.55
N TYR A 128 -26.66 20.74 20.42
CA TYR A 128 -25.51 21.35 21.08
C TYR A 128 -25.72 22.84 21.34
N SER A 129 -24.83 23.45 22.14
CA SER A 129 -24.94 24.87 22.50
C SER A 129 -24.76 25.78 21.29
N ALA A 130 -25.58 26.82 21.17
CA ALA A 130 -25.49 27.81 20.09
C ALA A 130 -24.18 28.64 20.12
N ASN A 131 -23.40 28.59 21.21
CA ASN A 131 -22.12 29.28 21.31
C ASN A 131 -20.96 28.54 20.61
N LEU A 132 -21.18 27.31 20.13
CA LEU A 132 -20.17 26.55 19.40
C LEU A 132 -20.24 26.91 17.90
N THR A 133 -19.47 27.92 17.51
CA THR A 133 -19.42 28.45 16.13
C THR A 133 -18.13 28.10 15.42
N GLU A 134 -17.05 27.82 16.14
CA GLU A 134 -15.73 27.66 15.54
C GLU A 134 -15.39 26.18 15.32
N ALA A 135 -14.87 25.85 14.14
CA ALA A 135 -14.56 24.47 13.77
C ALA A 135 -13.47 23.81 14.65
N ASN A 136 -12.66 24.61 15.33
CA ASN A 136 -11.60 24.15 16.24
C ASN A 136 -12.08 24.01 17.69
N ASP A 137 -13.33 24.38 18.01
CA ASP A 137 -13.91 24.18 19.32
C ASP A 137 -13.89 22.69 19.68
N GLU A 138 -13.21 22.35 20.77
CA GLU A 138 -13.03 20.95 21.18
C GLU A 138 -14.37 20.21 21.39
N PRO A 139 -15.42 20.82 21.99
CA PRO A 139 -16.73 20.21 22.07
C PRO A 139 -17.37 19.94 20.70
N LEU A 140 -17.27 20.89 19.75
CA LEU A 140 -17.85 20.74 18.42
C LEU A 140 -17.13 19.68 17.60
N ARG A 141 -15.79 19.63 17.69
CA ARG A 141 -14.98 18.57 17.10
C ARG A 141 -15.33 17.19 17.63
N LYS A 142 -15.59 17.09 18.93
CA LYS A 142 -16.04 15.84 19.55
C LYS A 142 -17.42 15.43 19.03
N ILE A 143 -18.38 16.35 18.97
CA ILE A 143 -19.72 16.10 18.39
C ILE A 143 -19.60 15.60 16.95
N ALA A 144 -18.80 16.27 16.12
CA ALA A 144 -18.58 15.87 14.72
C ALA A 144 -17.94 14.48 14.60
N ALA A 145 -16.94 14.17 15.43
CA ALA A 145 -16.28 12.86 15.44
C ALA A 145 -17.22 11.73 15.90
N ASP A 146 -17.98 11.95 16.98
CA ASP A 146 -18.93 10.99 17.53
C ASP A 146 -20.10 10.73 16.53
N ALA A 147 -20.60 11.79 15.88
CA ALA A 147 -21.62 11.69 14.84
C ALA A 147 -21.08 10.91 13.62
N LEU A 148 -19.87 11.22 13.15
CA LEU A 148 -19.22 10.50 12.05
C LEU A 148 -19.04 9.01 12.38
N ALA A 149 -18.54 8.69 13.58
CA ALA A 149 -18.35 7.30 14.02
C ALA A 149 -19.67 6.54 14.09
N THR A 150 -20.73 7.20 14.57
CA THR A 150 -22.08 6.62 14.66
C THR A 150 -22.66 6.35 13.26
N LEU A 151 -22.55 7.31 12.35
CA LEU A 151 -23.06 7.19 10.98
C LEU A 151 -22.30 6.16 10.14
N THR A 152 -20.98 6.07 10.31
CA THR A 152 -20.13 5.17 9.53
C THR A 152 -20.02 3.76 10.12
N GLY A 153 -20.35 3.59 11.40
CA GLY A 153 -20.11 2.34 12.14
C GLY A 153 -18.64 2.09 12.47
N GLY A 154 -17.79 3.13 12.37
CA GLY A 154 -16.35 3.08 12.60
C GLY A 154 -15.52 3.12 11.31
N PRO A 155 -14.21 2.79 11.39
CA PRO A 155 -13.34 2.70 10.21
C PRO A 155 -13.88 1.66 9.21
N PRO A 156 -13.66 1.85 7.90
CA PRO A 156 -14.12 0.88 6.93
C PRO A 156 -13.33 -0.42 7.06
N MET A 157 -14.02 -1.54 6.87
CA MET A 157 -13.43 -2.88 6.95
C MET A 157 -13.02 -3.38 5.55
N GLY A 158 -11.95 -4.18 5.50
CA GLY A 158 -11.54 -5.00 4.36
C GLY A 158 -11.39 -6.46 4.77
N ALA A 159 -11.15 -7.32 3.79
CA ALA A 159 -10.79 -8.71 4.01
C ALA A 159 -9.31 -8.91 3.69
N LEU A 160 -8.57 -9.55 4.60
CA LEU A 160 -7.19 -9.96 4.38
C LEU A 160 -7.15 -11.47 4.23
N ARG A 161 -6.80 -11.96 3.04
CA ARG A 161 -6.57 -13.38 2.79
C ARG A 161 -5.08 -13.68 2.96
N VAL A 162 -4.75 -14.45 3.98
CA VAL A 162 -3.38 -14.87 4.30
C VAL A 162 -3.17 -16.29 3.78
N ARG A 163 -2.17 -16.47 2.92
CA ARG A 163 -1.69 -17.78 2.46
C ARG A 163 -0.32 -18.06 3.05
N THR A 164 -0.12 -19.28 3.52
CA THR A 164 1.12 -19.70 4.18
C THR A 164 1.58 -21.04 3.63
N GLY A 165 2.88 -21.32 3.75
CA GLY A 165 3.43 -22.63 3.40
C GLY A 165 3.06 -23.74 4.40
N ALA A 166 2.68 -23.39 5.62
CA ALA A 166 2.28 -24.34 6.66
C ALA A 166 0.79 -24.68 6.56
N ALA A 167 0.43 -25.96 6.74
CA ALA A 167 -0.97 -26.39 6.72
C ALA A 167 -1.81 -25.74 7.84
N GLN A 168 -1.18 -25.41 8.95
CA GLN A 168 -1.77 -24.70 10.09
C GLN A 168 -0.80 -23.65 10.61
N ALA A 169 -1.29 -22.43 10.84
CA ALA A 169 -0.52 -21.34 11.41
C ALA A 169 -1.43 -20.37 12.18
N SER A 170 -0.91 -19.77 13.24
CA SER A 170 -1.54 -18.67 13.97
C SER A 170 -1.22 -17.35 13.28
N VAL A 171 -2.23 -16.52 13.06
CA VAL A 171 -2.10 -15.19 12.45
C VAL A 171 -2.31 -14.13 13.51
N LEU A 172 -1.34 -13.22 13.62
CA LEU A 172 -1.42 -12.02 14.41
C LEU A 172 -1.41 -10.81 13.47
N ILE A 173 -2.32 -9.88 13.68
CA ILE A 173 -2.35 -8.60 12.96
C ILE A 173 -2.11 -7.49 13.98
N ASP A 174 -1.09 -6.68 13.74
CA ASP A 174 -0.61 -5.63 14.64
C ASP A 174 -0.34 -6.16 16.07
N GLY A 175 0.19 -7.38 16.15
CA GLY A 175 0.48 -8.07 17.40
C GLY A 175 -0.73 -8.66 18.13
N LYS A 176 -1.96 -8.53 17.59
CA LYS A 176 -3.16 -9.15 18.15
C LYS A 176 -3.50 -10.45 17.42
N PRO A 177 -3.73 -11.57 18.12
CA PRO A 177 -4.14 -12.82 17.47
C PRO A 177 -5.54 -12.68 16.87
N VAL A 178 -5.67 -12.90 15.56
CA VAL A 178 -6.95 -12.77 14.83
C VAL A 178 -7.56 -14.11 14.46
N GLY A 179 -6.77 -15.18 14.47
CA GLY A 179 -7.23 -16.53 14.21
C GLY A 179 -6.15 -17.42 13.60
N ASN A 180 -6.57 -18.57 13.08
CA ASN A 180 -5.67 -19.55 12.49
C ASN A 180 -5.96 -19.77 11.01
N VAL A 181 -4.91 -20.02 10.25
CA VAL A 181 -4.93 -20.49 8.87
C VAL A 181 -5.27 -21.99 8.86
N GLN A 182 -6.14 -22.43 7.94
CA GLN A 182 -6.48 -23.84 7.75
C GLN A 182 -6.18 -24.25 6.31
N ARG A 183 -5.50 -25.39 6.11
CA ARG A 183 -5.08 -25.89 4.79
C ARG A 183 -4.23 -24.86 4.03
N GLY A 184 -3.41 -24.09 4.75
CA GLY A 184 -2.52 -23.07 4.18
C GLY A 184 -3.20 -21.76 3.76
N GLU A 185 -4.51 -21.57 4.00
CA GLU A 185 -5.15 -20.26 3.83
C GLU A 185 -6.15 -19.87 4.94
N GLY A 186 -6.36 -18.56 5.11
CA GLY A 186 -7.35 -17.99 6.03
C GLY A 186 -7.76 -16.60 5.56
N VAL A 187 -9.01 -16.22 5.82
CA VAL A 187 -9.55 -14.87 5.50
C VAL A 187 -9.96 -14.20 6.80
N PHE A 188 -9.46 -13.00 7.03
CA PHE A 188 -9.69 -12.23 8.25
C PHE A 188 -10.28 -10.87 7.91
N THR A 189 -11.31 -10.46 8.65
CA THR A 189 -11.85 -9.10 8.54
C THR A 189 -10.98 -8.15 9.36
N VAL A 190 -10.50 -7.10 8.73
CA VAL A 190 -9.56 -6.14 9.32
C VAL A 190 -9.98 -4.73 8.95
N THR A 191 -9.58 -3.73 9.74
CA THR A 191 -9.71 -2.32 9.33
C THR A 191 -8.96 -2.09 8.01
N ALA A 192 -9.43 -1.14 7.20
CA ALA A 192 -8.69 -0.67 6.05
C ALA A 192 -7.47 0.15 6.49
N GLY A 193 -6.39 0.08 5.71
CA GLY A 193 -5.14 0.78 5.97
C GLY A 193 -3.95 -0.16 6.15
N PRO A 194 -2.79 0.40 6.57
CA PRO A 194 -1.56 -0.37 6.74
C PRO A 194 -1.64 -1.26 7.98
N HIS A 195 -1.24 -2.52 7.81
CA HIS A 195 -1.23 -3.54 8.86
C HIS A 195 0.07 -4.34 8.81
N LYS A 196 0.55 -4.75 9.99
CA LYS A 196 1.67 -5.69 10.14
C LYS A 196 1.14 -7.07 10.46
N VAL A 197 1.38 -8.01 9.56
CA VAL A 197 0.89 -9.40 9.64
C VAL A 197 2.05 -10.29 10.05
N LEU A 198 1.87 -11.02 11.16
CA LEU A 198 2.81 -12.02 11.66
C LEU A 198 2.15 -13.39 11.62
N VAL A 199 2.84 -14.36 11.05
CA VAL A 199 2.39 -15.76 10.97
C VAL A 199 3.35 -16.63 11.76
N GLN A 200 2.81 -17.38 12.71
CA GLN A 200 3.53 -18.29 13.58
C GLN A 200 3.04 -19.71 13.37
N SER A 201 3.94 -20.67 13.16
CA SER A 201 3.58 -22.08 13.04
C SER A 201 4.66 -22.97 13.61
N THR A 202 4.25 -24.09 14.21
CA THR A 202 5.18 -25.07 14.77
C THR A 202 6.09 -25.65 13.69
N GLY A 203 7.40 -25.67 13.94
CA GLY A 203 8.39 -26.19 13.00
C GLY A 203 8.80 -25.21 11.88
N PHE A 204 8.35 -23.95 11.95
CA PHE A 204 8.77 -22.88 11.05
C PHE A 204 9.23 -21.66 11.83
N LEU A 205 10.07 -20.83 11.19
CA LEU A 205 10.38 -19.50 11.66
C LEU A 205 9.16 -18.59 11.46
N ASP A 206 8.99 -17.65 12.39
CA ASP A 206 8.00 -16.59 12.30
C ASP A 206 8.21 -15.80 11.00
N SER A 207 7.12 -15.54 10.28
CA SER A 207 7.14 -14.78 9.03
C SER A 207 6.28 -13.54 9.18
N GLU A 208 6.83 -12.40 8.75
CA GLU A 208 6.22 -11.09 8.93
C GLU A 208 6.15 -10.34 7.59
N ALA A 209 5.05 -9.63 7.34
CA ALA A 209 4.97 -8.67 6.26
C ALA A 209 4.04 -7.49 6.58
N SER A 210 4.34 -6.34 5.97
CA SER A 210 3.46 -5.17 5.98
C SER A 210 2.54 -5.21 4.76
N VAL A 211 1.24 -4.99 4.97
CA VAL A 211 0.22 -5.02 3.93
C VAL A 211 -0.70 -3.82 4.04
N LEU A 212 -1.14 -3.30 2.89
CA LEU A 212 -2.18 -2.27 2.82
C LEU A 212 -3.54 -2.96 2.55
N VAL A 213 -4.38 -3.04 3.57
CA VAL A 213 -5.73 -3.60 3.44
C VAL A 213 -6.64 -2.57 2.79
N LEU A 214 -7.27 -2.95 1.68
CA LEU A 214 -8.19 -2.07 0.96
C LEU A 214 -9.62 -2.21 1.52
N PRO A 215 -10.37 -1.11 1.63
CA PRO A 215 -11.74 -1.14 2.15
C PRO A 215 -12.68 -1.86 1.18
N ILE A 216 -13.57 -2.71 1.71
CA ILE A 216 -14.60 -3.46 0.94
C ILE A 216 -13.98 -4.40 -0.13
N ALA A 217 -12.67 -4.62 -0.09
CA ALA A 217 -11.95 -5.50 -1.00
C ALA A 217 -11.23 -6.61 -0.23
N THR A 218 -10.84 -7.65 -0.95
CA THR A 218 -9.97 -8.71 -0.41
C THR A 218 -8.53 -8.44 -0.84
N THR A 219 -7.63 -8.23 0.12
CA THR A 219 -6.20 -8.14 -0.11
C THR A 219 -5.58 -9.51 0.11
N ASP A 220 -4.89 -10.05 -0.89
CA ASP A 220 -4.17 -11.31 -0.80
C ASP A 220 -2.72 -11.08 -0.34
N ILE A 221 -2.25 -11.88 0.62
CA ILE A 221 -0.84 -11.93 1.02
C ILE A 221 -0.36 -13.37 1.08
N ALA A 222 0.83 -13.63 0.54
CA ALA A 222 1.50 -14.93 0.61
C ALA A 222 2.78 -14.81 1.43
N LEU A 223 2.84 -15.55 2.54
CA LEU A 223 3.98 -15.58 3.46
C LEU A 223 4.69 -16.93 3.36
N SER A 224 5.90 -16.92 2.82
CA SER A 224 6.77 -18.09 2.76
C SER A 224 7.50 -18.26 4.07
N GLN A 225 7.09 -19.27 4.85
CA GLN A 225 7.74 -19.61 6.11
C GLN A 225 8.91 -20.56 5.86
N MET A 226 10.05 -20.29 6.50
CA MET A 226 11.21 -21.18 6.46
C MET A 226 11.11 -22.20 7.60
N PRO A 227 11.42 -23.49 7.39
CA PRO A 227 11.46 -24.46 8.48
C PRO A 227 12.40 -24.00 9.61
N SER A 228 11.93 -24.07 10.86
CA SER A 228 12.75 -23.86 12.05
C SER A 228 13.53 -25.16 12.26
N GLU A 229 14.82 -25.14 11.93
CA GLU A 229 15.68 -26.29 12.17
C GLU A 229 15.70 -26.63 13.67
N SER A 230 15.27 -27.84 14.02
CA SER A 230 15.62 -28.45 15.30
C SER A 230 17.16 -28.43 15.47
N PRO A 231 17.71 -28.13 16.67
CA PRO A 231 19.09 -27.66 16.87
C PRO A 231 20.22 -28.67 16.62
N SER A 232 20.12 -29.62 15.68
CA SER A 232 21.14 -30.66 15.50
C SER A 232 21.52 -31.05 14.07
N SER A 233 21.28 -30.23 13.04
CA SER A 233 21.71 -30.62 11.68
C SER A 233 22.27 -29.46 10.85
N ASN A 234 23.58 -29.24 10.96
CA ASN A 234 24.46 -28.58 9.98
C ASN A 234 23.87 -27.37 9.23
N TRP A 235 23.58 -26.29 9.97
CA TRP A 235 23.21 -24.96 9.44
C TRP A 235 24.11 -24.47 8.29
N LYS A 236 25.38 -24.87 8.25
CA LYS A 236 26.32 -24.56 7.16
C LYS A 236 25.86 -25.13 5.81
N ARG A 237 25.27 -26.33 5.79
CA ARG A 237 24.81 -26.99 4.56
C ARG A 237 23.51 -26.36 4.05
N VAL A 238 22.59 -26.02 4.95
CA VAL A 238 21.34 -25.33 4.58
C VAL A 238 21.59 -23.88 4.20
N GLY A 239 22.44 -23.15 4.92
CA GLY A 239 22.91 -21.83 4.52
C GLY A 239 23.61 -21.84 3.16
N GLY A 240 24.35 -22.91 2.86
CA GLY A 240 24.96 -23.16 1.56
C GLY A 240 23.96 -23.26 0.41
N PHE A 241 22.88 -24.03 0.56
CA PHE A 241 21.84 -24.17 -0.46
C PHE A 241 20.98 -22.91 -0.61
N ILE A 242 20.63 -22.24 0.49
CA ILE A 242 19.90 -20.96 0.45
C ILE A 242 20.74 -19.89 -0.25
N GLY A 243 22.04 -19.82 0.03
CA GLY A 243 22.96 -18.89 -0.64
C GLY A 243 23.04 -19.10 -2.14
N LEU A 244 23.11 -20.36 -2.60
CA LEU A 244 23.07 -20.69 -4.03
C LEU A 244 21.71 -20.35 -4.68
N GLY A 245 20.60 -20.64 -4.00
CA GLY A 245 19.25 -20.32 -4.50
C GLY A 245 19.02 -18.82 -4.65
N ALA A 246 19.42 -18.04 -3.64
CA ALA A 246 19.37 -16.58 -3.70
C ALA A 246 20.28 -16.02 -4.81
N GLY A 247 21.50 -16.55 -4.95
CA GLY A 247 22.42 -16.15 -6.02
C GLY A 247 21.88 -16.40 -7.42
N ALA A 248 21.22 -17.54 -7.65
CA ALA A 248 20.56 -17.84 -8.92
C ALA A 248 19.39 -16.87 -9.20
N ALA A 249 18.53 -16.61 -8.21
CA ALA A 249 17.43 -15.67 -8.35
C ALA A 249 17.92 -14.25 -8.69
N PHE A 250 18.89 -13.72 -7.94
CA PHE A 250 19.49 -12.41 -8.23
C PHE A 250 20.19 -12.38 -9.58
N GLY A 251 20.88 -13.46 -9.97
CA GLY A 251 21.49 -13.59 -11.29
C GLY A 251 20.47 -13.53 -12.43
N THR A 252 19.31 -14.21 -12.29
CA THR A 252 18.25 -14.16 -13.32
C THR A 252 17.63 -12.77 -13.48
N VAL A 253 17.37 -12.07 -12.37
CA VAL A 253 16.85 -10.69 -12.41
C VAL A 253 17.86 -9.75 -13.05
N ALA A 254 19.14 -9.91 -12.74
CA ALA A 254 20.20 -9.11 -13.33
C ALA A 254 20.31 -9.32 -14.86
N VAL A 255 20.23 -10.57 -15.34
CA VAL A 255 20.24 -10.89 -16.78
C VAL A 255 18.99 -10.34 -17.48
N MET A 256 17.79 -10.52 -16.90
CA MET A 256 16.56 -9.97 -17.50
C MET A 256 16.58 -8.45 -17.57
N SER A 257 17.10 -7.79 -16.53
CA SER A 257 17.30 -6.33 -16.52
C SER A 257 18.22 -5.89 -17.67
N SER A 258 19.33 -6.60 -17.90
CA SER A 258 20.27 -6.33 -18.99
C SER A 258 19.63 -6.47 -20.37
N ILE A 259 18.75 -7.47 -20.56
CA ILE A 259 18.00 -7.65 -21.82
C ILE A 259 17.01 -6.50 -22.02
N GLN A 260 16.32 -6.04 -20.97
CA GLN A 260 15.38 -4.93 -21.09
C GLN A 260 16.07 -3.61 -21.44
N VAL A 261 17.23 -3.31 -20.83
CA VAL A 261 18.03 -2.13 -21.21
C VAL A 261 18.47 -2.20 -22.67
N ALA A 262 18.91 -3.38 -23.15
CA ALA A 262 19.26 -3.57 -24.56
C ALA A 262 18.05 -3.38 -25.49
N SER A 263 16.85 -3.82 -25.08
CA SER A 263 15.63 -3.64 -25.87
C SER A 263 15.19 -2.18 -26.00
N ILE A 264 15.40 -1.36 -24.96
CA ILE A 264 15.09 0.08 -24.98
C ILE A 264 15.99 0.81 -25.99
N GLN A 265 17.25 0.41 -26.11
CA GLN A 265 18.16 0.99 -27.11
C GLN A 265 17.73 0.71 -28.56
N SER A 266 16.96 -0.35 -28.79
CA SER A 266 16.42 -0.71 -30.10
C SER A 266 14.96 -0.25 -30.34
N ASP A 267 14.35 0.47 -29.39
CA ASP A 267 12.97 0.94 -29.54
C ASP A 267 12.92 2.15 -30.49
N ALA A 268 12.05 2.08 -31.51
CA ALA A 268 11.87 3.16 -32.48
C ALA A 268 11.49 4.51 -31.84
N LYS A 269 10.82 4.49 -30.69
CA LYS A 269 10.50 5.70 -29.92
C LYS A 269 11.74 6.30 -29.27
N TYR A 270 12.65 5.46 -28.80
CA TYR A 270 13.93 5.90 -28.26
C TYR A 270 14.85 6.47 -29.35
N GLU A 271 14.85 5.86 -30.54
CA GLU A 271 15.56 6.42 -31.70
C GLU A 271 14.99 7.78 -32.13
N ALA A 272 13.66 7.91 -32.17
CA ALA A 272 12.99 9.19 -32.45
C ALA A 272 13.31 10.26 -31.40
N TYR A 273 13.34 9.88 -30.12
CA TYR A 273 13.76 10.75 -29.03
C TYR A 273 15.23 11.17 -29.14
N ARG A 274 16.13 10.24 -29.45
CA ARG A 274 17.55 10.51 -29.68
C ARG A 274 17.76 11.49 -30.85
N GLY A 275 16.89 11.44 -31.86
CA GLY A 275 16.88 12.37 -32.99
C GLY A 275 16.55 13.82 -32.63
N LEU A 276 16.08 14.10 -31.41
CA LEU A 276 15.83 15.47 -30.92
C LEU A 276 17.10 16.19 -30.43
N PHE A 277 18.24 15.48 -30.32
CA PHE A 277 19.50 15.98 -29.78
C PHE A 277 20.59 16.01 -30.86
N ASP A 278 21.57 16.91 -30.70
CA ASP A 278 22.74 16.97 -31.58
C ASP A 278 23.57 15.68 -31.50
N THR A 279 24.22 15.32 -32.61
CA THR A 279 25.05 14.10 -32.73
C THR A 279 26.27 14.08 -31.79
N GLY A 280 26.58 15.20 -31.13
CA GLY A 280 27.63 15.30 -30.12
C GLY A 280 27.21 14.83 -28.72
N VAL A 281 25.92 14.62 -28.45
CA VAL A 281 25.43 14.20 -27.14
C VAL A 281 25.64 12.70 -26.95
N LYS A 282 26.50 12.33 -26.00
CA LYS A 282 26.84 10.93 -25.69
C LYS A 282 25.72 10.22 -24.91
N ASP A 283 25.05 10.94 -24.02
CA ASP A 283 23.97 10.42 -23.17
C ASP A 283 22.76 11.36 -23.21
N VAL A 284 21.74 10.95 -23.96
CA VAL A 284 20.46 11.68 -24.08
C VAL A 284 19.55 11.49 -22.86
N CYS A 285 19.91 10.57 -21.96
CA CYS A 285 19.20 10.31 -20.71
C CYS A 285 19.84 11.01 -19.52
N ALA A 286 20.92 11.79 -19.69
CA ALA A 286 21.47 12.61 -18.62
C ALA A 286 20.42 13.63 -18.13
N PRO A 287 20.31 13.91 -16.81
CA PRO A 287 19.31 14.83 -16.26
C PRO A 287 19.27 16.20 -16.97
N GLU A 288 20.45 16.75 -17.25
CA GLU A 288 20.66 18.02 -17.96
C GLU A 288 20.00 18.04 -19.35
N GLN A 289 20.02 16.89 -20.05
CA GLN A 289 19.43 16.76 -21.39
C GLN A 289 17.92 16.59 -21.31
N ARG A 290 17.40 15.88 -20.30
CA ARG A 290 15.94 15.72 -20.08
C ARG A 290 15.28 17.05 -19.76
N GLU A 291 15.89 17.85 -18.90
CA GLU A 291 15.40 19.19 -18.55
C GLU A 291 15.35 20.12 -19.77
N SER A 292 16.31 19.98 -20.71
CA SER A 292 16.36 20.82 -21.93
C SER A 292 15.21 20.59 -22.91
N VAL A 293 14.51 19.46 -22.81
CA VAL A 293 13.38 19.08 -23.70
C VAL A 293 12.03 19.10 -23.01
N MET A 294 11.97 19.18 -21.68
CA MET A 294 10.73 19.35 -20.92
C MET A 294 10.04 20.67 -21.27
N GLY A 295 8.76 20.61 -21.64
CA GLY A 295 7.92 21.78 -21.92
C GLY A 295 7.86 22.22 -23.40
N LYS A 296 8.42 21.44 -24.34
CA LYS A 296 8.18 21.67 -25.77
C LYS A 296 6.73 21.30 -26.12
N VAL A 297 6.01 22.21 -26.78
CA VAL A 297 4.59 22.02 -27.17
C VAL A 297 4.50 21.51 -28.61
N GLY A 298 3.72 20.44 -28.85
CA GLY A 298 3.46 19.91 -30.20
C GLY A 298 3.76 18.42 -30.35
N SER A 299 4.00 17.97 -31.60
CA SER A 299 4.42 16.59 -31.90
C SER A 299 5.70 16.18 -31.16
N ASP A 300 6.61 17.13 -31.00
CA ASP A 300 7.92 16.92 -30.40
C ASP A 300 7.82 16.73 -28.88
N GLY A 301 6.80 17.33 -28.24
CA GLY A 301 6.52 17.13 -26.82
C GLY A 301 6.13 15.69 -26.50
N ARG A 302 5.29 15.07 -27.33
CA ARG A 302 4.91 13.65 -27.13
C ARG A 302 6.08 12.70 -27.32
N THR A 303 6.98 13.01 -28.26
CA THR A 303 8.21 12.24 -28.48
C THR A 303 9.19 12.42 -27.31
N ALA A 304 9.29 13.65 -26.78
CA ALA A 304 10.10 13.95 -25.60
C ALA A 304 9.60 13.19 -24.36
N ASP A 305 8.29 13.25 -24.07
CA ASP A 305 7.69 12.57 -22.92
C ASP A 305 7.89 11.04 -22.99
N ALA A 306 7.64 10.44 -24.16
CA ALA A 306 7.84 9.00 -24.36
C ALA A 306 9.32 8.59 -24.22
N GLY A 307 10.25 9.43 -24.65
CA GLY A 307 11.68 9.19 -24.50
C GLY A 307 12.18 9.34 -23.06
N ILE A 308 11.66 10.33 -22.31
CA ILE A 308 11.94 10.53 -20.89
C ILE A 308 11.47 9.31 -20.09
N GLU A 309 10.26 8.80 -20.35
CA GLU A 309 9.74 7.58 -19.71
C GLU A 309 10.67 6.37 -19.95
N LEU A 310 11.18 6.22 -21.18
CA LEU A 310 12.14 5.15 -21.51
C LEU A 310 13.48 5.34 -20.78
N CYS A 311 13.97 6.58 -20.66
CA CYS A 311 15.18 6.90 -19.90
C CYS A 311 15.03 6.63 -18.39
N GLU A 312 13.90 6.96 -17.79
CA GLU A 312 13.61 6.66 -16.37
C GLU A 312 13.52 5.15 -16.11
N ARG A 313 12.87 4.42 -17.04
CA ARG A 313 12.81 2.97 -17.00
C ARG A 313 14.21 2.35 -17.11
N ALA A 314 15.04 2.85 -18.02
CA ALA A 314 16.42 2.39 -18.16
C ALA A 314 17.25 2.65 -16.90
N ASP A 315 17.11 3.82 -16.27
CA ASP A 315 17.82 4.19 -15.04
C ASP A 315 17.42 3.29 -13.86
N THR A 316 16.13 2.97 -13.76
CA THR A 316 15.62 1.99 -12.79
C THR A 316 16.28 0.62 -13.00
N PHE A 317 16.37 0.15 -14.25
CA PHE A 317 16.99 -1.14 -14.55
C PHE A 317 18.51 -1.17 -14.34
N MET A 318 19.21 -0.08 -14.66
CA MET A 318 20.65 0.07 -14.35
C MET A 318 20.89 0.04 -12.85
N THR A 319 20.05 0.74 -12.07
CA THR A 319 20.13 0.71 -10.60
C THR A 319 19.92 -0.70 -10.07
N LEU A 320 18.94 -1.45 -10.60
CA LEU A 320 18.72 -2.85 -10.23
C LEU A 320 19.94 -3.72 -10.58
N GLN A 321 20.62 -3.49 -11.72
CA GLN A 321 21.85 -4.22 -12.07
C GLN A 321 22.99 -3.93 -11.07
N TYR A 322 23.22 -2.66 -10.73
CA TYR A 322 24.24 -2.26 -9.76
C TYR A 322 24.03 -2.88 -8.38
N VAL A 323 22.77 -3.11 -7.98
CA VAL A 323 22.44 -3.75 -6.70
C VAL A 323 22.50 -5.28 -6.83
N PHE A 324 21.87 -5.86 -7.85
CA PHE A 324 21.70 -7.31 -7.93
C PHE A 324 22.95 -8.06 -8.40
N TYR A 325 23.83 -7.50 -9.24
CA TYR A 325 25.06 -8.20 -9.64
C TYR A 325 26.02 -8.43 -8.46
N PRO A 326 26.34 -7.43 -7.62
CA PRO A 326 27.15 -7.65 -6.43
C PRO A 326 26.47 -8.57 -5.42
N LEU A 327 25.15 -8.43 -5.21
CA LEU A 327 24.40 -9.33 -4.33
C LEU A 327 24.40 -10.78 -4.84
N ALA A 328 24.25 -10.99 -6.15
CA ALA A 328 24.37 -12.31 -6.77
C ALA A 328 25.77 -12.90 -6.56
N ALA A 329 26.83 -12.11 -6.78
CA ALA A 329 28.21 -12.55 -6.59
C ALA A 329 28.51 -12.90 -5.12
N ILE A 330 28.08 -12.05 -4.17
CA ILE A 330 28.29 -12.27 -2.73
C ILE A 330 27.49 -13.48 -2.25
N SER A 331 26.21 -13.59 -2.62
CA SER A 331 25.36 -14.71 -2.21
C SER A 331 25.81 -16.04 -2.81
N ALA A 332 26.16 -16.08 -4.09
CA ALA A 332 26.72 -17.27 -4.73
C ALA A 332 28.09 -17.64 -4.11
N GLY A 333 28.95 -16.66 -3.86
CA GLY A 333 30.26 -16.87 -3.23
C GLY A 333 30.15 -17.41 -1.80
N LEU A 334 29.27 -16.82 -0.98
CA LEU A 334 28.99 -17.29 0.38
C LEU A 334 28.31 -18.67 0.39
N GLY A 335 27.35 -18.90 -0.50
CA GLY A 335 26.68 -20.20 -0.65
C GLY A 335 27.66 -21.32 -1.03
N ALA A 336 28.53 -21.07 -2.02
CA ALA A 336 29.58 -21.98 -2.43
C ALA A 336 30.60 -22.21 -1.30
N TYR A 337 31.05 -21.15 -0.61
CA TYR A 337 31.98 -21.26 0.52
C TYR A 337 31.41 -22.09 1.67
N LEU A 338 30.14 -21.88 2.04
CA LEU A 338 29.47 -22.63 3.10
C LEU A 338 29.24 -24.10 2.73
N LEU A 339 28.98 -24.41 1.45
CA LEU A 339 28.89 -25.79 0.98
C LEU A 339 30.25 -26.50 1.03
N VAL A 340 31.31 -25.84 0.55
CA VAL A 340 32.67 -26.40 0.53
C VAL A 340 33.21 -26.60 1.95
N THR A 341 32.90 -25.71 2.89
CA THR A 341 33.35 -25.79 4.29
C THR A 341 32.42 -26.60 5.20
N SER A 342 31.37 -27.20 4.65
CA SER A 342 30.53 -28.16 5.38
C SER A 342 31.25 -29.51 5.46
N ASP A 343 32.13 -29.67 6.45
CA ASP A 343 32.86 -30.91 6.68
C ASP A 343 31.92 -32.11 6.76
N SER A 344 32.10 -33.04 5.81
CA SER A 344 31.56 -34.38 5.85
C SER A 344 32.26 -35.17 6.95
N ARG A 345 31.63 -35.31 8.12
CA ARG A 345 31.90 -36.49 8.95
C ARG A 345 31.58 -37.71 8.09
N THR A 346 32.62 -38.41 7.68
CA THR A 346 32.64 -39.70 7.01
C THR A 346 31.99 -40.77 7.91
N GLY A 347 30.67 -40.73 8.02
CA GLY A 347 29.89 -41.93 8.27
C GLY A 347 29.62 -42.56 6.92
N GLU A 348 30.23 -43.71 6.64
CA GLU A 348 29.88 -44.54 5.48
C GLU A 348 28.35 -44.71 5.42
N ARG A 349 27.73 -44.08 4.42
CA ARG A 349 26.34 -44.33 4.07
C ARG A 349 26.33 -44.89 2.67
N THR A 350 25.82 -46.10 2.54
CA THR A 350 25.48 -46.74 1.26
C THR A 350 24.47 -45.87 0.53
N GLY A 351 24.76 -45.50 -0.72
CA GLY A 351 23.87 -44.62 -1.46
C GLY A 351 24.45 -44.07 -2.76
N TRP A 352 23.57 -43.51 -3.58
CA TRP A 352 23.91 -42.81 -4.80
C TRP A 352 24.54 -41.46 -4.47
N THR A 353 25.79 -41.26 -4.91
CA THR A 353 26.46 -39.95 -4.88
C THR A 353 26.39 -39.36 -6.28
N VAL A 354 25.82 -38.16 -6.39
CA VAL A 354 25.81 -37.40 -7.64
C VAL A 354 26.76 -36.22 -7.45
N GLN A 355 27.81 -36.17 -8.27
CA GLN A 355 28.83 -35.14 -8.21
C GLN A 355 28.84 -34.36 -9.52
N PRO A 356 28.16 -33.19 -9.57
CA PRO A 356 28.28 -32.29 -10.71
C PRO A 356 29.67 -31.64 -10.69
N SER A 357 30.31 -31.53 -11.85
CA SER A 357 31.51 -30.74 -12.05
C SER A 357 31.25 -29.71 -13.15
N VAL A 358 31.72 -28.48 -12.96
CA VAL A 358 31.56 -27.41 -13.93
C VAL A 358 32.94 -26.83 -14.23
N GLY A 359 33.39 -27.02 -15.47
CA GLY A 359 34.61 -26.43 -16.00
C GLY A 359 34.28 -25.38 -17.06
N LEU A 360 35.27 -24.54 -17.40
CA LEU A 360 35.16 -23.43 -18.36
C LEU A 360 34.72 -23.84 -19.78
N GLY A 361 34.64 -25.14 -20.10
CA GLY A 361 34.22 -25.65 -21.41
C GLY A 361 32.98 -26.55 -21.43
N ALA A 362 32.55 -27.13 -20.30
CA ALA A 362 31.34 -27.96 -20.19
C ALA A 362 31.04 -28.31 -18.72
N GLY A 363 29.77 -28.58 -18.42
CA GLY A 363 29.36 -29.26 -17.19
C GLY A 363 29.32 -30.77 -17.39
N SER A 364 29.77 -31.53 -16.41
CA SER A 364 29.61 -32.99 -16.37
C SER A 364 28.90 -33.41 -15.07
N LEU A 365 28.21 -34.54 -15.11
CA LEU A 365 27.51 -35.13 -13.97
C LEU A 365 28.05 -36.54 -13.78
N ASP A 366 28.78 -36.76 -12.69
CA ASP A 366 29.22 -38.10 -12.30
C ASP A 366 28.22 -38.70 -11.31
N VAL A 367 27.85 -39.95 -11.52
CA VAL A 367 26.89 -40.68 -10.67
C VAL A 367 27.57 -41.94 -10.20
N THR A 368 27.98 -41.97 -8.94
CA THR A 368 28.68 -43.09 -8.33
C THR A 368 27.80 -43.74 -7.26
N TYR A 369 27.50 -45.03 -7.41
CA TYR A 369 26.86 -45.82 -6.36
C TYR A 369 27.93 -46.50 -5.51
N ARG A 370 27.91 -46.25 -4.20
CA ARG A 370 28.77 -46.95 -3.22
C ARG A 370 27.92 -47.89 -2.38
N TRP A 371 28.24 -49.17 -2.43
CA TRP A 371 27.65 -50.25 -1.64
C TRP A 371 28.34 -50.42 -0.30
#